data_AF-A0A509L1P2-F1
#
_entry.id   AF-A0A509L1P2-F1
#
_cell.length_a   1.000
_cell.length_b   1.000
_cell.length_c   1.000
_cell.angle_alpha   90.00
_cell.angle_beta   90.00
_cell.angle_gamma   90.00
#
_symmetry.space_group_name_H-M   'P 1'
#
loop_
_entity.id
_entity.type
_entity.pdbx_description
1 polymer ?
#
loop_
_entity_poly.entity_id
_entity_poly.type
_entity_poly.pdbx_seq_one_letter_code
_entity_poly.pdbx_strand_id
1 'polypeptide(L)'
;ESDPTIVYPVHPDFVGHDAPKILMGKKSGLDNIELWIQKLGIELDRDEAMSVLQVVKQQSHDLKRVLTEDEFSKIVREVKA
;
A
#
# COMPACT_ATOMS: atom_id res chain seq x y z
N GLU A 1 10.64 -9.12 -2.46
CA GLU A 1 11.16 -8.16 -3.45
C GLU A 1 12.23 -8.87 -4.27
N SER A 2 12.15 -8.84 -5.60
CA SER A 2 13.03 -9.61 -6.47
C SER A 2 14.31 -8.85 -6.86
N ASP A 3 14.23 -7.52 -7.06
CA ASP A 3 15.30 -6.72 -7.67
C ASP A 3 15.42 -5.31 -7.03
N PRO A 4 15.92 -5.19 -5.79
CA PRO A 4 15.97 -3.92 -5.05
C PRO A 4 16.84 -2.83 -5.70
N THR A 5 17.78 -3.22 -6.57
CA THR A 5 18.69 -2.31 -7.25
C THR A 5 18.05 -1.47 -8.35
N ILE A 6 16.81 -1.81 -8.78
CA ILE A 6 16.03 -1.01 -9.72
C ILE A 6 15.68 0.36 -9.12
N VAL A 7 15.40 0.40 -7.81
CA VAL A 7 14.94 1.61 -7.11
C VAL A 7 16.09 2.28 -6.37
N TYR A 8 17.05 1.50 -5.86
CA TYR A 8 18.16 2.00 -5.05
C TYR A 8 19.51 1.57 -5.63
N PRO A 9 20.47 2.48 -5.85
CA PRO A 9 21.76 2.11 -6.43
C PRO A 9 22.64 1.27 -5.48
N VAL A 10 22.38 1.32 -4.17
CA VAL A 10 23.08 0.54 -3.13
C VAL A 10 22.08 0.09 -2.06
N HIS A 11 22.42 -0.97 -1.33
CA HIS A 11 21.59 -1.45 -0.22
C HIS A 11 21.50 -0.38 0.89
N PRO A 12 20.32 -0.05 1.44
CA PRO A 12 20.15 1.00 2.45
C PRO A 12 21.07 0.85 3.67
N ASP A 13 21.23 -0.38 4.18
CA ASP A 13 22.11 -0.67 5.32
C ASP A 13 23.58 -0.25 5.10
N PHE A 14 24.05 -0.21 3.85
CA PHE A 14 25.43 0.19 3.53
C PHE A 14 25.72 1.66 3.92
N VAL A 15 24.69 2.50 3.90
CA VAL A 15 24.77 3.93 4.27
C VAL A 15 24.09 4.22 5.62
N GLY A 16 23.72 3.16 6.37
CA GLY A 16 23.06 3.30 7.66
C GLY A 16 21.60 3.76 7.60
N HIS A 17 20.93 3.58 6.46
CA HIS A 17 19.51 3.90 6.30
C HIS A 17 18.61 2.69 6.58
N ASP A 18 17.43 2.94 7.15
CA ASP A 18 16.39 1.91 7.31
C ASP A 18 15.93 1.34 5.96
N ALA A 19 15.46 0.09 6.00
CA ALA A 19 14.81 -0.54 4.86
C ALA A 19 13.58 0.27 4.38
N PRO A 20 13.35 0.33 3.05
CA PRO A 20 12.23 1.07 2.48
C PRO A 20 10.90 0.49 2.96
N LYS A 21 9.93 1.38 3.17
CA LYS A 21 8.58 1.03 3.60
C LYS A 21 7.61 1.24 2.45
N ILE A 22 6.81 0.21 2.15
CA ILE A 22 5.73 0.32 1.16
C ILE A 22 4.57 1.09 1.79
N LEU A 23 4.30 2.29 1.28
CA LEU A 23 3.23 3.17 1.77
C LEU A 23 1.97 3.10 0.90
N MET A 24 0.81 3.39 1.49
CA MET A 24 -0.47 3.47 0.79
C MET A 24 -0.90 4.93 0.61
N GLY A 25 -1.16 5.35 -0.63
CA GLY A 25 -1.41 6.73 -0.96
C GLY A 25 -2.05 6.93 -2.34
N LYS A 26 -2.16 8.20 -2.77
CA LYS A 26 -2.75 8.58 -4.08
C LYS A 26 -2.08 7.89 -5.29
N LYS A 27 -0.77 7.62 -5.19
CA LYS A 27 0.02 7.01 -6.28
C LYS A 27 0.14 5.49 -6.18
N SER A 28 -0.51 4.86 -5.19
CA SER A 28 -0.50 3.42 -5.06
C SER A 28 -1.22 2.75 -6.23
N GLY A 29 -0.73 1.58 -6.62
CA GLY A 29 -1.33 0.69 -7.61
C GLY A 29 -1.97 -0.54 -6.98
N LEU A 30 -2.40 -1.50 -7.81
CA LEU A 30 -2.91 -2.80 -7.34
C LEU A 30 -1.85 -3.60 -6.59
N ASP A 31 -0.61 -3.59 -7.08
CA ASP A 31 0.52 -4.28 -6.43
C ASP A 31 0.73 -3.79 -4.98
N ASN A 32 0.51 -2.49 -4.72
CA ASN A 32 0.55 -1.97 -3.35
C ASN A 32 -0.57 -2.55 -2.48
N ILE A 33 -1.77 -2.72 -3.03
CA ILE A 33 -2.92 -3.33 -2.32
C ILE A 33 -2.58 -4.77 -1.99
N GLU A 34 -2.07 -5.54 -2.95
CA GLU A 34 -1.66 -6.94 -2.75
C GLU A 34 -0.64 -7.09 -1.62
N LEU A 35 0.39 -6.24 -1.59
CA LEU A 35 1.40 -6.24 -0.53
C LEU A 35 0.78 -5.92 0.85
N TRP A 36 -0.16 -4.97 0.90
CA TRP A 36 -0.79 -4.56 2.15
C TRP A 36 -1.80 -5.59 2.66
N ILE A 37 -2.60 -6.21 1.80
CA ILE A 37 -3.52 -7.27 2.21
C ILE A 37 -2.76 -8.53 2.65
N GLN A 38 -1.65 -8.88 1.99
CA GLN A 38 -0.79 -9.97 2.43
C GLN A 38 -0.18 -9.69 3.80
N LYS A 39 0.30 -8.46 4.03
CA LYS A 39 0.84 -8.03 5.32
C LYS A 39 -0.21 -8.09 6.43
N LEU A 40 -1.46 -7.71 6.13
CA LEU A 40 -2.55 -7.63 7.10
C LEU A 40 -3.37 -8.94 7.21
N GLY A 41 -3.07 -9.96 6.41
CA GLY A 41 -3.82 -11.22 6.38
C GLY A 41 -5.26 -11.07 5.87
N ILE A 42 -5.47 -10.16 4.92
CA ILE A 42 -6.77 -9.89 4.30
C ILE A 42 -6.82 -10.57 2.93
N GLU A 43 -7.94 -11.18 2.61
CA GLU A 43 -8.21 -11.69 1.26
C GLU A 43 -9.15 -10.72 0.54
N LEU A 44 -8.86 -10.34 -0.70
CA LEU A 44 -9.76 -9.58 -1.57
C LEU A 44 -9.80 -10.24 -2.94
N ASP A 45 -10.97 -10.23 -3.57
CA ASP A 45 -11.04 -10.50 -5.00
C ASP A 45 -10.55 -9.30 -5.84
N ARG A 46 -10.51 -9.48 -7.16
CA ARG A 46 -10.00 -8.46 -8.08
C ARG A 46 -10.87 -7.19 -8.10
N ASP A 47 -12.19 -7.34 -8.02
CA ASP A 47 -13.13 -6.22 -8.12
C ASP A 47 -13.20 -5.45 -6.79
N GLU A 48 -13.11 -6.17 -5.67
CA GLU A 48 -12.92 -5.62 -4.33
C GLU A 48 -11.59 -4.84 -4.24
N ALA A 49 -10.49 -5.41 -4.73
CA ALA A 49 -9.18 -4.74 -4.72
C ALA A 49 -9.19 -3.45 -5.55
N MET A 50 -9.88 -3.44 -6.69
CA MET A 50 -10.07 -2.24 -7.51
C MET A 50 -10.90 -1.18 -6.78
N SER A 51 -11.98 -1.61 -6.12
CA SER A 51 -12.85 -0.73 -5.33
C SER A 51 -12.09 -0.09 -4.15
N VAL A 52 -11.35 -0.90 -3.40
CA VAL A 52 -10.48 -0.43 -2.30
C VAL A 52 -9.44 0.55 -2.84
N LEU A 53 -8.79 0.26 -3.97
CA LEU A 53 -7.80 1.15 -4.58
C LEU A 53 -8.38 2.52 -4.93
N GLN A 54 -9.61 2.57 -5.44
CA GLN A 54 -10.29 3.83 -5.76
C GLN A 54 -10.54 4.67 -4.51
N VAL A 55 -11.06 4.04 -3.44
CA VAL A 55 -11.32 4.73 -2.16
C VAL A 55 -10.02 5.21 -1.52
N VAL A 56 -8.98 4.37 -1.52
CA VAL A 56 -7.63 4.72 -1.04
C VAL A 56 -7.10 5.98 -1.73
N LYS A 57 -7.21 6.05 -3.06
CA LYS A 57 -6.73 7.19 -3.84
C LYS A 57 -7.48 8.47 -3.49
N GLN A 58 -8.80 8.37 -3.34
CA GLN A 58 -9.65 9.50 -2.98
C GLN A 58 -9.34 9.98 -1.56
N GLN A 59 -9.31 9.08 -0.57
CA GLN A 59 -9.05 9.46 0.81
C GLN A 59 -7.64 10.05 1.00
N SER A 60 -6.64 9.49 0.34
CA SER A 60 -5.27 10.02 0.35
C SER A 60 -5.17 11.40 -0.30
N HIS A 61 -5.97 11.64 -1.34
CA HIS A 61 -6.05 12.93 -2.00
C HIS A 61 -6.61 14.00 -1.06
N ASP A 62 -7.69 13.66 -0.34
CA ASP A 62 -8.40 14.61 0.51
C ASP A 62 -7.64 14.89 1.81
N LEU A 63 -7.00 13.87 2.39
CA LEU A 63 -6.15 14.01 3.58
C LEU A 63 -4.78 14.65 3.28
N LYS A 64 -4.35 14.66 2.01
CA LYS A 64 -3.01 15.10 1.56
C LYS A 64 -1.85 14.41 2.28
N ARG A 65 -2.05 13.17 2.70
CA ARG A 65 -1.04 12.31 3.34
C ARG A 65 -1.26 10.85 2.95
N VAL A 66 -0.32 9.98 3.34
CA VAL A 66 -0.47 8.53 3.24
C VAL A 66 -1.46 8.00 4.27
N LEU A 67 -2.05 6.86 3.96
CA LEU A 67 -2.96 6.14 4.85
C LEU A 67 -2.19 5.28 5.84
N THR A 68 -2.82 5.05 6.99
CA THR A 68 -2.39 4.08 8.00
C THR A 68 -3.03 2.71 7.74
N GLU A 69 -2.48 1.66 8.36
CA GLU A 69 -3.02 0.30 8.27
C GLU A 69 -4.45 0.19 8.83
N ASP A 70 -4.75 0.94 9.89
CA ASP A 70 -6.09 1.00 10.48
C ASP A 70 -7.11 1.65 9.54
N GLU A 71 -6.73 2.75 8.88
CA GLU A 71 -7.57 3.42 7.89
C GLU A 71 -7.82 2.50 6.68
N PHE A 72 -6.77 1.86 6.19
CA PHE A 72 -6.89 0.89 5.11
C PHE A 72 -7.82 -0.27 5.49
N SER A 73 -7.66 -0.83 6.69
CA SER A 73 -8.51 -1.92 7.19
C SER A 73 -9.98 -1.50 7.29
N LYS A 74 -10.27 -0.23 7.60
CA LYS A 74 -11.64 0.30 7.59
C LYS A 74 -12.21 0.36 6.17
N ILE A 75 -11.45 0.88 5.20
CA ILE A 75 -11.85 0.92 3.78
C ILE A 75 -12.18 -0.49 3.28
N VAL A 76 -11.31 -1.47 3.58
CA VAL A 76 -11.54 -2.87 3.20
C VAL A 76 -12.87 -3.38 3.73
N ARG A 77 -13.18 -3.12 5.01
CA ARG A 77 -14.44 -3.54 5.63
C ARG A 77 -15.66 -2.87 5.00
N GLU A 78 -15.54 -1.60 4.63
CA GLU A 78 -16.61 -0.84 3.97
C GLU A 78 -16.89 -1.35 2.56
N VAL A 79 -15.86 -1.79 1.82
CA VAL A 79 -16.02 -2.35 0.46
C VAL A 79 -16.58 -3.77 0.48
N LYS A 80 -16.26 -4.56 1.51
CA LYS A 80 -16.76 -5.94 1.68
C LYS A 80 -18.19 -6.05 2.23
N ALA A 81 -18.72 -4.97 2.80
CA ALA A 81 -20.04 -4.93 3.42
C ALA A 81 -21.16 -4.73 2.38
#